data_AF-A0A2U4C144-F1
#
_entry.id   AF-A0A2U4C144-F1
#
_cell.length_a   1.000
_cell.length_b   1.000
_cell.length_c   1.000
_cell.angle_alpha   90.00
_cell.angle_beta   90.00
_cell.angle_gamma   90.00
#
_symmetry.space_group_name_H-M   'P 1'
#
loop_
_entity.id
_entity.type
_entity.pdbx_description
1 polymer ?
#
loop_
_entity_poly.entity_id
_entity_poly.type
_entity_poly.pdbx_seq_one_letter_code
_entity_poly.pdbx_strand_id
1 'polypeptide(L)'
;MGETEGKKDEADYKRLQTFPLVRHSDMPEEMRVETMELCVTACEKFSNNNESAAKMIKETMDKKFGSSWHVVIGEGFGFEITHELHSPGL
;
A
#
# COMPACT_ATOMS: atom_id res chain seq x y z
N MET A 1 37.59 6.99 -10.80
CA MET A 1 36.87 5.72 -10.67
C MET A 1 36.35 5.66 -9.24
N GLY A 2 35.17 6.13 -8.85
CA GLY A 2 33.90 6.27 -9.59
C GLY A 2 32.85 5.24 -9.17
N GLU A 3 33.15 4.36 -8.20
CA GLU A 3 32.32 3.19 -7.88
C GLU A 3 32.17 2.98 -6.37
N THR A 4 31.74 4.00 -5.63
CA THR A 4 31.47 3.83 -4.18
C THR A 4 30.30 4.66 -3.66
N GLU A 5 29.76 5.58 -4.45
CA GLU A 5 28.69 6.48 -4.01
C GLU A 5 27.29 5.84 -4.14
N GLY A 6 27.01 5.08 -5.20
CA GLY A 6 25.65 4.55 -5.45
C GLY A 6 25.13 3.45 -4.50
N LYS A 7 26.00 2.75 -3.76
CA LYS A 7 25.57 1.69 -2.82
C LYS A 7 25.18 2.23 -1.44
N LYS A 8 25.65 3.43 -1.10
CA LYS A 8 25.41 4.03 0.23
C LYS A 8 24.02 4.66 0.29
N ASP A 9 23.62 5.35 -0.78
CA ASP A 9 22.31 5.98 -0.92
C ASP A 9 21.14 4.98 -0.89
N GLU A 10 21.31 3.80 -1.50
CA GLU A 10 20.27 2.76 -1.52
C GLU A 10 20.03 2.14 -0.13
N ALA A 11 21.09 1.95 0.64
CA ALA A 11 21.04 1.39 1.98
C ALA A 11 20.48 2.39 3.01
N ASP A 12 20.78 3.68 2.86
CA ASP A 12 20.22 4.74 3.69
C ASP A 12 18.75 5.01 3.34
N TYR A 13 18.34 4.90 2.07
CA TYR A 13 16.93 4.95 1.67
C TYR A 13 16.12 3.76 2.24
N LYS A 14 16.69 2.53 2.18
CA LYS A 14 16.08 1.34 2.80
C LYS A 14 15.90 1.47 4.32
N ARG A 15 16.73 2.25 5.01
CA ARG A 15 16.63 2.49 6.46
C ARG A 15 15.63 3.59 6.83
N LEU A 16 15.26 4.46 5.90
CA LEU A 16 14.32 5.57 6.13
C LEU A 16 12.84 5.18 5.96
N GLN A 17 12.53 4.02 5.37
CA GLN A 17 11.15 3.60 5.07
C GLN A 17 10.48 2.78 6.19
N THR A 18 10.73 3.11 7.46
CA THR A 18 9.98 2.47 8.57
C THR A 18 8.49 2.81 8.54
N PHE A 19 8.12 3.89 7.84
CA PHE A 19 6.74 4.34 7.70
C PHE A 19 6.33 4.36 6.22
N PRO A 20 5.17 3.77 5.87
CA PRO A 20 4.64 3.82 4.51
C PRO A 20 4.30 5.26 4.12
N LEU A 21 4.71 5.65 2.91
CA LEU A 21 4.39 6.96 2.34
C LEU A 21 3.12 6.88 1.50
N VAL A 22 2.04 7.51 1.96
CA VAL A 22 0.79 7.62 1.19
C VAL A 22 0.92 8.72 0.14
N ARG A 23 0.79 8.35 -1.15
CA ARG A 23 0.83 9.32 -2.26
C ARG A 23 -0.48 10.09 -2.42
N HIS A 24 -1.60 9.40 -2.31
CA HIS A 24 -2.95 9.97 -2.40
C HIS A 24 -3.92 9.05 -1.66
N SER A 25 -4.91 9.62 -1.00
CA SER A 25 -6.02 8.91 -0.38
C SER A 25 -7.15 9.90 -0.12
N ASP A 26 -8.36 9.49 -0.46
CA ASP A 26 -9.63 10.15 -0.17
C ASP A 26 -10.40 9.44 0.97
N MET A 27 -9.80 8.42 1.59
CA MET A 27 -10.38 7.72 2.73
C MET A 27 -10.46 8.63 3.96
N PRO A 28 -11.50 8.49 4.80
CA PRO A 28 -11.53 9.10 6.12
C PRO A 28 -10.28 8.75 6.93
N GLU A 29 -9.85 9.65 7.82
CA GLU A 29 -8.58 9.52 8.55
C GLU A 29 -8.44 8.18 9.29
N GLU A 30 -9.48 7.75 10.00
CA GLU A 30 -9.49 6.48 10.74
C GLU A 30 -9.30 5.28 9.80
N MET A 31 -10.07 5.22 8.70
CA MET A 31 -9.97 4.15 7.72
C MET A 31 -8.59 4.15 7.04
N ARG A 32 -8.04 5.34 6.74
CA ARG A 32 -6.71 5.49 6.12
C ARG A 32 -5.62 4.92 7.02
N VAL A 33 -5.63 5.27 8.32
CA VAL A 33 -4.62 4.80 9.28
C VAL A 33 -4.68 3.28 9.41
N GLU A 34 -5.89 2.72 9.57
CA GLU A 34 -6.07 1.28 9.69
C GLU A 34 -5.66 0.51 8.44
N THR A 35 -5.99 1.05 7.26
CA THR A 35 -5.56 0.47 5.97
C THR A 35 -4.04 0.49 5.84
N MET A 36 -3.41 1.57 6.28
CA MET A 36 -1.96 1.74 6.22
C MET A 36 -1.23 0.71 7.11
N GLU A 37 -1.69 0.51 8.35
CA GLU A 37 -1.15 -0.51 9.26
C GLU A 37 -1.34 -1.93 8.72
N LEU A 38 -2.51 -2.20 8.11
CA LEU A 38 -2.79 -3.47 7.45
C LEU A 38 -1.85 -3.74 6.27
N CYS A 39 -1.59 -2.73 5.44
CA CYS A 39 -0.65 -2.83 4.33
C CYS A 39 0.77 -3.17 4.80
N VAL A 40 1.27 -2.50 5.85
CA VAL A 40 2.59 -2.79 6.44
C VAL A 40 2.64 -4.24 6.92
N THR A 41 1.65 -4.63 7.73
CA THR A 41 1.57 -5.98 8.31
C THR A 41 1.54 -7.05 7.22
N ALA A 42 0.75 -6.86 6.16
CA ALA A 42 0.64 -7.81 5.06
C ALA A 42 1.93 -7.92 4.25
N CYS A 43 2.56 -6.78 3.93
CA CYS A 43 3.82 -6.75 3.17
C CYS A 43 5.00 -7.34 3.95
N GLU A 44 5.08 -7.12 5.27
CA GLU A 44 6.10 -7.73 6.11
C GLU A 44 5.90 -9.25 6.23
N LYS A 45 4.65 -9.68 6.47
CA LYS A 45 4.29 -11.09 6.63
C LYS A 45 4.49 -11.90 5.35
N PHE A 46 4.24 -11.31 4.18
CA PHE A 46 4.33 -11.96 2.88
C PHE A 46 5.36 -11.27 1.97
N SER A 47 6.54 -10.97 2.52
CA SER A 47 7.61 -10.23 1.84
C SER A 47 8.06 -10.78 0.48
N ASN A 48 7.83 -12.08 0.21
CA ASN A 48 8.15 -12.72 -1.06
C ASN A 48 6.90 -13.20 -1.82
N ASN A 49 5.69 -12.81 -1.41
CA ASN A 49 4.44 -13.29 -1.99
C ASN A 49 3.36 -12.19 -2.03
N ASN A 50 3.42 -11.38 -3.09
CA ASN A 50 2.48 -10.28 -3.31
C ASN A 50 1.02 -10.73 -3.43
N GLU A 51 0.77 -11.93 -3.99
CA GLU A 51 -0.58 -12.48 -4.12
C GLU A 51 -1.21 -12.71 -2.73
N SER A 52 -0.45 -13.29 -1.80
CA SER A 52 -0.91 -13.54 -0.43
C SER A 52 -1.12 -12.24 0.35
N ALA A 53 -0.24 -11.24 0.16
CA ALA A 53 -0.42 -9.91 0.73
C ALA A 53 -1.71 -9.25 0.20
N ALA A 54 -1.91 -9.23 -1.11
CA ALA A 54 -3.07 -8.62 -1.74
C ALA A 54 -4.37 -9.30 -1.30
N LYS A 55 -4.37 -10.63 -1.23
CA LYS A 55 -5.50 -11.41 -0.75
C LYS A 55 -5.85 -11.06 0.70
N MET A 56 -4.87 -11.01 1.59
CA MET A 56 -5.09 -10.65 3.00
C MET A 56 -5.70 -9.25 3.14
N ILE A 57 -5.15 -8.26 2.44
CA ILE A 57 -5.65 -6.89 2.49
C ILE A 57 -7.10 -6.85 1.98
N LYS A 58 -7.35 -7.43 0.80
CA LYS A 58 -8.69 -7.48 0.20
C LYS A 58 -9.71 -8.10 1.14
N GLU A 59 -9.45 -9.32 1.64
CA GLU A 59 -10.39 -10.04 2.50
C GLU A 59 -10.66 -9.29 3.82
N THR A 60 -9.65 -8.61 4.37
CA THR A 60 -9.80 -7.83 5.60
C THR A 60 -10.63 -6.58 5.36
N MET A 61 -10.39 -5.87 4.27
CA MET A 61 -11.13 -4.65 3.91
C MET A 61 -12.57 -4.96 3.53
N ASP A 62 -12.81 -6.00 2.72
CA ASP A 62 -14.16 -6.50 2.39
C ASP A 62 -14.96 -6.79 3.66
N LYS A 63 -14.33 -7.42 4.66
CA LYS A 63 -14.97 -7.77 5.92
C LYS A 63 -15.26 -6.55 6.81
N LYS A 64 -14.37 -5.56 6.86
CA LYS A 64 -14.49 -4.40 7.74
C LYS A 64 -15.36 -3.29 7.17
N PHE A 65 -15.22 -3.02 5.88
CA PHE A 65 -15.79 -1.84 5.23
C PHE A 65 -16.78 -2.15 4.12
N GLY A 66 -17.11 -3.45 3.93
CA GLY A 66 -18.05 -3.92 2.94
C GLY A 66 -17.38 -4.22 1.60
N SER A 67 -17.95 -5.17 0.86
CA SER A 67 -17.48 -5.56 -0.47
C SER A 67 -17.97 -4.58 -1.55
N SER A 68 -17.24 -4.36 -2.65
CA SER A 68 -16.05 -5.12 -3.11
C SER A 68 -14.80 -4.24 -3.16
N TRP A 69 -13.74 -4.65 -2.47
CA TRP A 69 -12.41 -4.03 -2.50
C TRP A 69 -11.54 -4.61 -3.61
N HIS A 70 -10.70 -3.78 -4.19
CA HIS A 70 -9.71 -4.16 -5.21
C HIS A 70 -8.32 -3.75 -4.72
N VAL A 71 -7.35 -4.66 -4.81
CA VAL A 71 -5.99 -4.46 -4.27
C VAL A 71 -4.97 -4.86 -5.34
N VAL A 72 -3.97 -4.01 -5.54
CA VAL A 72 -2.86 -4.22 -6.47
C VAL A 72 -1.54 -4.01 -5.72
N ILE A 73 -0.60 -4.97 -5.82
CA ILE A 73 0.69 -4.92 -5.11
C ILE A 73 1.84 -5.35 -6.04
N GLY A 74 2.93 -4.59 -6.00
CA GLY A 74 4.24 -4.92 -6.59
C GLY A 74 5.02 -3.67 -7.01
N GLU A 75 6.03 -3.83 -7.86
CA GLU A 75 7.11 -2.84 -7.99
C GLU A 75 6.88 -1.77 -9.06
N GLY A 76 6.05 -2.03 -10.07
CA GLY A 76 5.79 -1.07 -11.15
C GLY A 76 4.60 -1.44 -12.03
N PHE A 77 3.68 -0.50 -12.22
CA PHE A 77 2.43 -0.69 -12.96
C PHE A 77 2.00 0.59 -13.68
N GLY A 78 1.21 0.42 -14.75
CA GLY A 78 0.29 1.43 -15.25
C GLY A 78 -1.14 0.97 -14.95
N PHE A 79 -2.00 1.86 -14.47
CA PHE A 79 -3.40 1.56 -14.20
C PHE A 79 -4.30 2.72 -14.64
N GLU A 80 -5.49 2.37 -15.14
CA GLU A 80 -6.60 3.28 -15.38
C GLU A 80 -7.83 2.63 -14.74
N ILE A 81 -8.35 3.26 -13.69
CA ILE A 81 -9.41 2.69 -12.85
C ILE A 81 -10.49 3.74 -12.65
N THR A 82 -11.73 3.40 -12.97
CA THR A 82 -12.91 4.13 -12.52
C THR A 82 -13.30 3.61 -11.15
N HIS A 83 -13.38 4.49 -10.16
CA HIS A 83 -13.84 4.16 -8.81
C HIS A 83 -15.08 5.00 -8.48
N GLU A 84 -15.92 4.48 -7.58
CA GLU A 84 -17.03 5.27 -7.04
C GLU A 84 -16.47 6.39 -6.15
N LEU A 85 -16.91 7.62 -6.40
CA LEU A 85 -16.57 8.74 -5.54
C LEU A 85 -17.63 8.85 -4.44
N HIS A 86 -17.18 8.83 -3.19
CA HIS A 86 -18.05 9.16 -2.07
C HIS A 86 -18.56 10.59 -2.26
N SER A 87 -19.84 10.75 -2.60
CA SER A 87 -20.49 12.06 -2.74
C SER A 87 -21.15 12.43 -1.42
N PRO A 88 -20.59 13.37 -0.63
CA PRO A 88 -21.26 13.86 0.56
C PRO A 88 -22.36 14.85 0.12
N GLY A 89 -23.60 14.37 -0.08
CA GLY A 89 -24.72 15.28 -0.34
C GLY A 89 -25.89 14.79 -1.20
N LEU A 90 -26.02 13.49 -1.46
CA LEU A 90 -27.25 12.88 -1.98
C LEU A 90 -27.78 11.87 -0.96
#